data_AF-A0A562XEI4-F1
#
_entry.id   AF-A0A562XEI4-F1
#
_cell.length_a   1.000
_cell.length_b   1.000
_cell.length_c   1.000
_cell.angle_alpha   90.00
_cell.angle_beta   90.00
_cell.angle_gamma   90.00
#
_symmetry.space_group_name_H-M   'P 1'
#
loop_
_entity.id
_entity.type
_entity.pdbx_description
1 polymer ?
#
loop_
_entity_poly.entity_id
_entity_poly.type
_entity_poly.pdbx_seq_one_letter_code
_entity_poly.pdbx_strand_id
1 'polypeptide(L)'
;MVPKFNEMAFVILKFAMSKDVFTRQDVYAFVADYYKFSQEDLEKTTKRGQQLYKNRADWAITYLMGSDKTNGSINRIMRGEYKITEFGIQLSKDENKFNKWFYDKTPTNQNLVDDIQTPDENLEANIEEIHLEVKDEIISRILEREPRFFENLALELMKKIGYDVGGSSLTQNGADGGIDGIINEDLFGFSKIYIQAKRYDKGKIGRDALQAFAGALSNKPTTKGLFITTSTFTKEAIEFAKEHQNYSIVLIDKYRLTDLMLKYEVGVEVKEIKKIYKIDADFFEQEI
;
A
#
# COMPACT_ATOMS: atom_id res chain seq x y z
N MET A 1 -0.86 -18.88 -3.93
CA MET A 1 -0.09 -17.66 -4.33
C MET A 1 -0.42 -17.38 -5.78
N VAL A 2 -0.84 -16.16 -6.07
CA VAL A 2 -1.18 -15.74 -7.44
C VAL A 2 0.11 -15.67 -8.29
N PRO A 3 0.21 -16.38 -9.43
CA PRO A 3 1.33 -16.33 -10.36
C PRO A 3 1.57 -14.91 -10.90
N LYS A 4 2.78 -14.64 -11.41
CA LYS A 4 3.11 -13.42 -12.15
C LYS A 4 2.49 -13.45 -13.55
N PHE A 5 2.40 -12.29 -14.22
CA PHE A 5 1.74 -12.20 -15.52
C PHE A 5 2.45 -13.03 -16.61
N ASN A 6 3.79 -13.10 -16.57
CA ASN A 6 4.60 -13.88 -17.50
C ASN A 6 4.39 -15.39 -17.32
N GLU A 7 4.21 -15.85 -16.07
CA GLU A 7 3.89 -17.25 -15.75
C GLU A 7 2.49 -17.64 -16.24
N MET A 8 1.53 -16.69 -16.24
CA MET A 8 0.20 -16.91 -16.79
C MET A 8 0.19 -16.89 -18.33
N ALA A 9 1.11 -16.17 -18.97
CA ALA A 9 1.01 -15.84 -20.40
C ALA A 9 1.03 -17.06 -21.31
N PHE A 10 1.88 -18.06 -21.04
CA PHE A 10 1.92 -19.28 -21.86
C PHE A 10 0.64 -20.13 -21.70
N VAL A 11 0.14 -20.24 -20.47
CA VAL A 11 -1.09 -20.98 -20.16
C VAL A 11 -2.29 -20.30 -20.83
N ILE A 12 -2.36 -18.97 -20.77
CA ILE A 12 -3.39 -18.18 -21.46
C ILE A 12 -3.31 -18.36 -22.97
N LEU A 13 -2.11 -18.44 -23.56
CA LEU A 13 -1.95 -18.72 -24.98
C LEU A 13 -2.45 -20.12 -25.36
N LYS A 14 -2.22 -21.14 -24.53
CA LYS A 14 -2.79 -22.49 -24.72
C LYS A 14 -4.32 -22.48 -24.61
N PHE A 15 -4.85 -21.73 -23.65
CA PHE A 15 -6.31 -21.53 -23.54
C PHE A 15 -6.88 -20.87 -24.80
N ALA A 16 -6.23 -19.82 -25.32
CA ALA A 16 -6.61 -19.16 -26.55
C ALA A 16 -6.61 -20.12 -27.76
N MET A 17 -5.69 -21.09 -27.82
CA MET A 17 -5.67 -22.12 -28.87
C MET A 17 -6.89 -23.07 -28.79
N SER A 18 -7.46 -23.27 -27.60
CA SER A 18 -8.63 -24.14 -27.39
C SER A 18 -9.97 -23.45 -27.71
N LYS A 19 -9.95 -22.15 -28.02
CA LYS A 19 -11.14 -21.31 -28.24
C LYS A 19 -11.05 -20.65 -29.60
N ASP A 20 -12.17 -20.52 -30.29
CA ASP A 20 -12.22 -19.74 -31.53
C ASP A 20 -12.19 -18.22 -31.24
N VAL A 21 -13.02 -17.79 -30.28
CA VAL A 21 -13.06 -16.44 -29.73
C VAL A 21 -13.18 -16.55 -28.21
N PHE A 22 -12.53 -15.65 -27.47
CA PHE A 22 -12.60 -15.60 -26.01
C PHE A 22 -12.61 -14.16 -25.48
N THR A 23 -13.08 -14.00 -24.26
CA THR A 23 -13.11 -12.73 -23.54
C THR A 23 -12.15 -12.73 -22.36
N ARG A 24 -11.93 -11.54 -21.77
CA ARG A 24 -11.20 -11.42 -20.49
C ARG A 24 -11.86 -12.20 -19.36
N GLN A 25 -13.20 -12.24 -19.31
CA GLN A 25 -13.91 -13.01 -18.28
C GLN A 25 -13.66 -14.50 -18.42
N ASP A 26 -13.59 -15.01 -19.65
CA ASP A 26 -13.24 -16.40 -19.90
C ASP A 26 -11.81 -16.70 -19.43
N VAL A 27 -10.86 -15.79 -19.69
CA VAL A 27 -9.49 -15.92 -19.19
C VAL A 27 -9.44 -15.89 -17.67
N TYR A 28 -10.16 -14.98 -17.01
CA TYR A 28 -10.19 -14.91 -15.54
C TYR A 28 -10.75 -16.19 -14.92
N ALA A 29 -11.84 -16.72 -15.47
CA ALA A 29 -12.43 -17.97 -15.02
C ALA A 29 -11.45 -19.14 -15.24
N PHE A 30 -10.82 -19.19 -16.42
CA PHE A 30 -9.85 -20.22 -16.75
C PHE A 30 -8.62 -20.20 -15.84
N VAL A 31 -7.98 -19.05 -15.60
CA VAL A 31 -6.78 -19.00 -14.75
C VAL A 31 -7.11 -19.29 -13.28
N ALA A 32 -8.29 -18.88 -12.81
CA ALA A 32 -8.74 -19.19 -11.46
C ALA A 32 -8.91 -20.70 -11.24
N ASP A 33 -9.49 -21.39 -12.21
CA ASP A 33 -9.65 -22.85 -12.19
C ASP A 33 -8.31 -23.59 -12.39
N TYR A 34 -7.52 -23.19 -13.41
CA TYR A 34 -6.25 -23.82 -13.76
C TYR A 34 -5.25 -23.82 -12.59
N TYR A 35 -5.10 -22.67 -11.91
CA TYR A 35 -4.20 -22.54 -10.75
C TYR A 35 -4.86 -22.89 -9.41
N LYS A 36 -6.16 -23.21 -9.41
CA LYS A 36 -6.94 -23.58 -8.21
C LYS A 36 -6.84 -22.53 -7.10
N PHE A 37 -7.12 -21.27 -7.42
CA PHE A 37 -7.02 -20.18 -6.44
C PHE A 37 -7.98 -20.40 -5.25
N SER A 38 -7.47 -20.18 -4.04
CA SER A 38 -8.28 -20.10 -2.84
C SER A 38 -9.11 -18.81 -2.82
N GLN A 39 -10.09 -18.73 -1.93
CA GLN A 39 -10.85 -17.50 -1.71
C GLN A 39 -9.91 -16.33 -1.35
N GLU A 40 -8.89 -16.57 -0.52
CA GLU A 40 -7.87 -15.57 -0.18
C GLU A 40 -7.10 -15.10 -1.43
N ASP A 41 -6.72 -16.00 -2.34
CA ASP A 41 -6.03 -15.62 -3.57
C ASP A 41 -6.92 -14.82 -4.53
N LEU A 42 -8.24 -15.08 -4.56
CA LEU A 42 -9.22 -14.34 -5.36
C LEU A 42 -9.55 -12.96 -4.78
N GLU A 43 -9.47 -12.80 -3.46
CA GLU A 43 -9.73 -11.56 -2.73
C GLU A 43 -8.51 -10.64 -2.66
N LYS A 44 -7.30 -11.13 -2.98
CA LYS A 44 -6.09 -10.28 -3.08
C LYS A 44 -6.29 -9.18 -4.11
N THR A 45 -6.02 -7.94 -3.71
CA THR A 45 -6.11 -6.76 -4.58
C THR A 45 -4.77 -6.05 -4.75
N THR A 46 -4.62 -5.34 -5.85
CA THR A 46 -3.61 -4.27 -5.99
C THR A 46 -3.93 -3.12 -5.04
N LYS A 47 -2.99 -2.18 -4.83
CA LYS A 47 -3.26 -0.97 -4.03
C LYS A 47 -4.37 -0.09 -4.59
N ARG A 48 -4.70 -0.26 -5.88
CA ARG A 48 -5.80 0.41 -6.58
C ARG A 48 -7.14 -0.33 -6.49
N GLY A 49 -7.21 -1.43 -5.74
CA GLY A 49 -8.44 -2.19 -5.49
C GLY A 49 -8.84 -3.19 -6.60
N GLN A 50 -8.03 -3.37 -7.65
CA GLN A 50 -8.28 -4.40 -8.66
C GLN A 50 -7.85 -5.77 -8.12
N GLN A 51 -8.62 -6.83 -8.37
CA GLN A 51 -8.18 -8.20 -8.04
C GLN A 51 -6.84 -8.53 -8.71
N LEU A 52 -5.85 -8.95 -7.94
CA LEU A 52 -4.47 -9.10 -8.35
C LEU A 52 -4.33 -10.07 -9.53
N TYR A 53 -5.02 -11.21 -9.49
CA TYR A 53 -4.96 -12.20 -10.56
C TYR A 53 -5.57 -11.69 -11.87
N LYS A 54 -6.62 -10.86 -11.80
CA LYS A 54 -7.22 -10.22 -12.99
C LYS A 54 -6.27 -9.19 -13.59
N ASN A 55 -5.65 -8.36 -12.75
CA ASN A 55 -4.65 -7.39 -13.19
C ASN A 55 -3.49 -8.09 -13.93
N ARG A 56 -2.93 -9.16 -13.35
CA ARG A 56 -1.85 -9.91 -13.98
C ARG A 56 -2.29 -10.65 -15.24
N ALA A 57 -3.50 -11.21 -15.29
CA ALA A 57 -4.05 -11.78 -16.51
C ALA A 57 -4.26 -10.73 -17.61
N ASP A 58 -4.70 -9.51 -17.28
CA ASP A 58 -4.82 -8.40 -18.23
C ASP A 58 -3.47 -7.99 -18.81
N TRP A 59 -2.43 -7.94 -17.99
CA TRP A 59 -1.06 -7.69 -18.45
C TRP A 59 -0.57 -8.82 -19.35
N ALA A 60 -0.82 -10.08 -18.99
CA ALA A 60 -0.48 -11.22 -19.85
C ALA A 60 -1.15 -11.09 -21.23
N ILE A 61 -2.46 -10.79 -21.29
CA ILE A 61 -3.19 -10.53 -22.54
C ILE A 61 -2.57 -9.35 -23.31
N THR A 62 -2.23 -8.25 -22.61
CA THR A 62 -1.61 -7.07 -23.23
C THR A 62 -0.28 -7.41 -23.90
N TYR A 63 0.59 -8.16 -23.22
CA TYR A 63 1.84 -8.60 -23.81
C TYR A 63 1.62 -9.61 -24.94
N LEU A 64 0.66 -10.54 -24.83
CA LEU A 64 0.33 -11.49 -25.91
C LEU A 64 -0.17 -10.79 -27.18
N MET A 65 -0.91 -9.68 -27.05
CA MET A 65 -1.36 -8.88 -28.20
C MET A 65 -0.21 -8.27 -29.00
N GLY A 66 0.97 -8.10 -28.41
CA GLY A 66 2.10 -7.46 -29.08
C GLY A 66 1.90 -5.95 -29.28
N SER A 67 2.72 -5.37 -30.15
CA SER A 67 2.71 -3.95 -30.50
C SER A 67 2.90 -3.81 -32.01
N ASP A 68 2.79 -2.62 -32.59
CA ASP A 68 3.05 -2.40 -34.02
C ASP A 68 4.44 -2.87 -34.50
N LYS A 69 5.38 -3.08 -33.56
CA LYS A 69 6.74 -3.58 -33.83
C LYS A 69 6.89 -5.10 -33.69
N THR A 70 5.88 -5.83 -33.22
CA THR A 70 5.93 -7.28 -32.97
C THR A 70 4.63 -7.96 -33.35
N ASN A 71 4.70 -9.10 -34.06
CA ASN A 71 3.49 -9.88 -34.34
C ASN A 71 2.85 -10.37 -33.04
N GLY A 72 1.59 -9.99 -32.80
CA GLY A 72 0.79 -10.49 -31.68
C GLY A 72 0.50 -11.99 -31.80
N SER A 73 0.56 -12.72 -30.68
CA SER A 73 0.11 -14.11 -30.63
C SER A 73 -1.42 -14.21 -30.48
N ILE A 74 -2.07 -13.13 -30.03
CA ILE A 74 -3.52 -12.95 -30.03
C ILE A 74 -3.84 -11.57 -30.60
N ASN A 75 -5.01 -11.40 -31.20
CA ASN A 75 -5.52 -10.10 -31.65
C ASN A 75 -6.87 -9.82 -31.02
N ARG A 76 -7.14 -8.54 -30.73
CA ARG A 76 -8.49 -8.09 -30.40
C ARG A 76 -9.27 -7.92 -31.69
N ILE A 77 -10.36 -8.67 -31.86
CA ILE A 77 -11.20 -8.64 -33.07
C ILE A 77 -12.33 -7.61 -32.94
N MET A 78 -12.88 -7.45 -31.72
CA MET A 78 -13.84 -6.41 -31.36
C MET A 78 -13.77 -6.14 -29.85
N ARG A 79 -14.68 -5.33 -29.29
CA ARG A 79 -14.62 -4.99 -27.87
C ARG A 79 -14.69 -6.20 -26.96
N GLY A 80 -13.63 -6.40 -26.18
CA GLY A 80 -13.57 -7.47 -25.18
C GLY A 80 -13.45 -8.88 -25.77
N GLU A 81 -13.34 -9.00 -27.10
CA GLU A 81 -13.22 -10.28 -27.81
C GLU A 81 -11.86 -10.41 -28.48
N TYR A 82 -11.24 -11.56 -28.25
CA TYR A 82 -9.88 -11.87 -28.65
C TYR A 82 -9.85 -13.19 -29.41
N LYS A 83 -8.90 -13.29 -30.35
CA LYS A 83 -8.66 -14.49 -31.16
C LYS A 83 -7.17 -14.76 -31.28
N ILE A 84 -6.78 -16.03 -31.19
CA ILE A 84 -5.38 -16.44 -31.43
C ILE A 84 -5.00 -16.22 -32.89
N THR A 85 -3.78 -15.76 -33.15
CA THR A 85 -3.25 -15.59 -34.51
C THR A 85 -2.59 -16.88 -35.00
N GLU A 86 -2.36 -17.01 -36.31
CA GLU A 86 -1.60 -18.14 -36.86
C GLU A 86 -0.20 -18.24 -36.22
N PHE A 87 0.43 -17.10 -35.96
CA PHE A 87 1.69 -17.03 -35.22
C PHE A 87 1.54 -17.51 -33.77
N GLY A 88 0.46 -17.13 -33.08
CA GLY A 88 0.15 -17.64 -31.75
C GLY A 88 -0.05 -19.15 -31.69
N ILE A 89 -0.69 -19.75 -32.71
CA ILE A 89 -0.86 -21.20 -32.84
C ILE A 89 0.49 -21.92 -32.99
N GLN A 90 1.47 -21.31 -33.65
CA GLN A 90 2.82 -21.86 -33.74
C GLN A 90 3.55 -21.77 -32.40
N LEU A 91 3.43 -20.63 -31.71
CA LEU A 91 4.05 -20.41 -30.40
C LEU A 91 3.46 -21.29 -29.29
N SER A 92 2.16 -21.57 -29.31
CA SER A 92 1.48 -22.37 -28.27
C SER A 92 1.98 -23.83 -28.20
N LYS A 93 2.59 -24.32 -29.28
CA LYS A 93 3.12 -25.69 -29.41
C LYS A 93 4.51 -25.89 -28.81
N ASP A 94 5.25 -24.81 -28.56
CA ASP A 94 6.66 -24.87 -28.13
C ASP A 94 6.94 -23.78 -27.09
N GLU A 95 7.02 -24.19 -25.83
CA GLU A 95 7.24 -23.30 -24.69
C GLU A 95 8.58 -22.58 -24.75
N ASN A 96 9.62 -23.20 -25.30
CA ASN A 96 10.94 -22.56 -25.42
C ASN A 96 10.90 -21.45 -26.47
N LYS A 97 10.25 -21.68 -27.61
CA LYS A 97 10.02 -20.63 -28.62
C LYS A 97 9.15 -19.51 -28.07
N PHE A 98 8.09 -19.85 -27.33
CA PHE A 98 7.27 -18.87 -26.64
C PHE A 98 8.09 -18.00 -25.69
N ASN A 99 8.84 -18.62 -24.77
CA ASN A 99 9.63 -17.90 -23.77
C ASN A 99 10.64 -16.97 -24.43
N LYS A 100 11.35 -17.45 -25.46
CA LYS A 100 12.28 -16.61 -26.22
C LYS A 100 11.56 -15.38 -26.81
N TRP A 101 10.46 -15.59 -27.54
CA TRP A 101 9.69 -14.48 -28.11
C TRP A 101 9.08 -13.55 -27.06
N PHE A 102 8.60 -14.09 -25.94
CA PHE A 102 7.90 -13.34 -24.91
C PHE A 102 8.85 -12.43 -24.13
N TYR A 103 10.02 -12.95 -23.75
CA TYR A 103 11.01 -12.21 -22.98
C TYR A 103 11.89 -11.28 -23.82
N ASP A 104 12.09 -11.57 -25.12
CA ASP A 104 12.82 -10.68 -26.03
C ASP A 104 12.10 -9.33 -26.25
N LYS A 105 10.79 -9.24 -25.99
CA LYS A 105 9.97 -8.03 -26.18
C LYS A 105 9.47 -7.37 -24.90
N THR A 106 9.53 -8.05 -23.75
CA THR A 106 9.21 -7.40 -22.48
C THR A 106 10.35 -6.44 -22.16
N PRO A 107 10.10 -5.15 -21.86
CA PRO A 107 11.13 -4.21 -21.46
C PRO A 107 11.68 -4.64 -20.10
N THR A 108 12.62 -5.57 -20.12
CA THR A 108 13.22 -6.21 -18.96
C THR A 108 14.71 -6.19 -19.18
N ASN A 109 15.46 -5.64 -18.22
CA ASN A 109 16.90 -5.90 -18.13
C ASN A 109 17.09 -7.42 -18.21
N GLN A 110 17.92 -7.87 -19.16
CA GLN A 110 18.06 -9.27 -19.60
C GLN A 110 18.56 -10.28 -18.53
N ASN A 111 18.54 -9.94 -17.23
CA ASN A 111 19.21 -10.73 -16.18
C ASN A 111 18.36 -11.15 -14.97
N LEU A 112 17.03 -10.96 -14.94
CA LEU A 112 16.19 -11.44 -13.83
C LEU A 112 14.84 -11.97 -14.32
N VAL A 113 14.81 -13.23 -14.77
CA VAL A 113 13.58 -13.92 -15.21
C VAL A 113 12.59 -14.14 -14.04
N ASP A 114 13.10 -14.13 -12.79
CA ASP A 114 12.31 -14.41 -11.59
C ASP A 114 11.60 -13.17 -11.00
N ASP A 115 11.92 -11.93 -11.43
CA ASP A 115 11.33 -10.70 -10.86
C ASP A 115 10.60 -9.77 -11.83
N ILE A 116 9.87 -10.36 -12.78
CA ILE A 116 9.11 -9.60 -13.78
C ILE A 116 7.76 -9.17 -13.19
N GLN A 117 7.73 -7.96 -12.64
CA GLN A 117 6.50 -7.30 -12.18
C GLN A 117 5.78 -6.59 -13.34
N THR A 118 4.47 -6.42 -13.21
CA THR A 118 3.71 -5.57 -14.14
C THR A 118 4.18 -4.11 -14.04
N PRO A 119 4.00 -3.28 -15.08
CA PRO A 119 4.35 -1.87 -15.01
C PRO A 119 3.68 -1.11 -13.85
N ASP A 120 2.44 -1.47 -13.49
CA ASP A 120 1.76 -0.89 -12.32
C ASP A 120 2.45 -1.30 -11.01
N GLU A 121 2.78 -2.58 -10.84
CA GLU A 121 3.50 -3.09 -9.66
C GLU A 121 4.89 -2.44 -9.53
N ASN A 122 5.64 -2.33 -10.64
CA ASN A 122 6.94 -1.65 -10.67
C ASN A 122 6.83 -0.18 -10.26
N LEU A 123 5.83 0.53 -10.80
CA LEU A 123 5.60 1.92 -10.43
C LEU A 123 5.25 2.06 -8.94
N GLU A 124 4.39 1.18 -8.42
CA GLU A 124 4.03 1.16 -7.00
C GLU A 124 5.23 0.87 -6.10
N ALA A 125 6.09 -0.08 -6.48
CA ALA A 125 7.31 -0.39 -5.74
C ALA A 125 8.28 0.81 -5.69
N ASN A 126 8.50 1.45 -6.84
CA ASN A 126 9.38 2.64 -6.92
C ASN A 126 8.83 3.82 -6.10
N ILE A 127 7.50 4.02 -6.07
CA ILE A 127 6.88 5.05 -5.23
C ILE A 127 7.09 4.75 -3.74
N GLU A 128 6.93 3.49 -3.32
CA GLU A 128 7.19 3.12 -1.92
C GLU A 128 8.65 3.29 -1.53
N GLU A 129 9.59 2.97 -2.43
CA GLU A 129 11.01 3.20 -2.18
C GLU A 129 11.30 4.69 -1.92
N ILE A 130 10.77 5.58 -2.77
CA ILE A 130 10.86 7.03 -2.56
C ILE A 130 10.22 7.43 -1.23
N HIS A 131 9.06 6.86 -0.88
CA HIS A 131 8.41 7.16 0.39
C HIS A 131 9.23 6.69 1.59
N LEU A 132 9.92 5.54 1.52
CA LEU A 132 10.78 5.07 2.59
C LEU A 132 11.92 6.05 2.87
N GLU A 133 12.57 6.58 1.83
CA GLU A 133 13.59 7.62 1.98
C GLU A 133 13.04 8.87 2.68
N VAL A 134 11.87 9.34 2.25
CA VAL A 134 11.21 10.50 2.88
C VAL A 134 10.84 10.21 4.34
N LYS A 135 10.34 9.01 4.65
CA LYS A 135 9.99 8.62 6.04
C LYS A 135 11.22 8.63 6.95
N ASP A 136 12.36 8.14 6.48
CA ASP A 136 13.62 8.17 7.24
C ASP A 136 14.14 9.61 7.42
N GLU A 137 14.00 10.47 6.40
CA GLU A 137 14.32 11.89 6.50
C GLU A 137 13.42 12.61 7.51
N ILE A 138 12.11 12.34 7.52
CA ILE A 138 11.16 12.89 8.51
C ILE A 138 11.64 12.58 9.93
N ILE A 139 11.95 11.31 10.24
CA ILE A 139 12.41 10.93 11.58
C ILE A 139 13.71 11.65 11.95
N SER A 140 14.67 11.71 11.03
CA SER A 140 15.94 12.41 11.23
C SER A 140 15.72 13.89 11.56
N ARG A 141 14.87 14.58 10.78
CA ARG A 141 14.51 15.99 11.01
C ARG A 141 13.78 16.19 12.35
N ILE A 142 12.91 15.27 12.77
CA ILE A 142 12.28 15.35 14.10
C ILE A 142 13.33 15.23 15.22
N LEU A 143 14.30 14.32 15.07
CA LEU A 143 15.35 14.09 16.06
C LEU A 143 16.34 15.25 16.17
N GLU A 144 16.51 16.07 15.13
CA GLU A 144 17.34 17.29 15.16
C GLU A 144 16.67 18.47 15.89
N ARG A 145 15.37 18.37 16.19
CA ARG A 145 14.60 19.43 16.84
C ARG A 145 14.45 19.19 18.35
N GLU A 146 14.13 20.26 19.06
CA GLU A 146 13.85 20.22 20.49
C GLU A 146 12.63 19.33 20.81
N PRO A 147 12.57 18.68 21.99
CA PRO A 147 11.44 17.81 22.36
C PRO A 147 10.06 18.44 22.17
N ARG A 148 9.94 19.73 22.52
CA ARG A 148 8.69 20.50 22.37
C ARG A 148 8.20 20.59 20.94
N PHE A 149 9.09 20.53 19.95
CA PHE A 149 8.69 20.47 18.54
C PHE A 149 7.93 19.18 18.24
N PHE A 150 8.39 18.03 18.76
CA PHE A 150 7.74 16.74 18.52
C PHE A 150 6.37 16.66 19.18
N GLU A 151 6.21 17.21 20.38
CA GLU A 151 4.92 17.33 21.06
C GLU A 151 3.92 18.17 20.24
N ASN A 152 4.37 19.31 19.69
CA ASN A 152 3.56 20.13 18.79
C ASN A 152 3.20 19.38 17.50
N LEU A 153 4.16 18.69 16.89
CA LEU A 153 3.94 17.91 15.67
C LEU A 153 2.88 16.83 15.89
N ALA A 154 2.92 16.14 17.05
CA ALA A 154 1.91 15.17 17.43
C ALA A 154 0.50 15.78 17.48
N LEU A 155 0.33 16.96 18.09
CA LEU A 155 -0.96 17.65 18.11
C LEU A 155 -1.39 18.10 16.72
N GLU A 156 -0.48 18.65 15.91
CA GLU A 156 -0.77 19.09 14.55
C GLU A 156 -1.21 17.93 13.65
N LEU A 157 -0.57 16.77 13.80
CA LEU A 157 -0.98 15.55 13.10
C LEU A 157 -2.43 15.17 13.48
N MET A 158 -2.77 15.20 14.77
CA MET A 158 -4.11 14.85 15.22
C MET A 158 -5.18 15.85 14.76
N LYS A 159 -4.83 17.15 14.69
CA LYS A 159 -5.67 18.19 14.08
C LYS A 159 -5.95 17.88 12.61
N LYS A 160 -4.90 17.58 11.84
CA LYS A 160 -5.01 17.25 10.41
C LYS A 160 -5.80 15.98 10.13
N ILE A 161 -5.74 15.01 11.04
CA ILE A 161 -6.57 13.80 10.98
C ILE A 161 -8.06 14.12 11.27
N GLY A 162 -8.34 15.18 12.03
CA GLY A 162 -9.70 15.61 12.38
C GLY A 162 -10.17 15.20 13.78
N TYR A 163 -9.26 14.83 14.69
CA TYR A 163 -9.60 14.53 16.09
C TYR A 163 -9.71 15.77 16.97
N ASP A 164 -9.23 16.93 16.51
CA ASP A 164 -9.26 18.17 17.27
C ASP A 164 -10.53 18.99 16.97
N VAL A 165 -11.67 18.54 17.50
CA VAL A 165 -12.97 19.19 17.27
C VAL A 165 -13.19 20.33 18.28
N GLY A 166 -12.88 20.09 19.55
CA GLY A 166 -13.08 21.04 20.65
C GLY A 166 -11.84 21.86 21.05
N GLY A 167 -10.75 21.76 20.30
CA GLY A 167 -9.48 22.41 20.60
C GLY A 167 -8.49 21.48 21.33
N SER A 168 -7.20 21.73 21.10
CA SER A 168 -6.11 20.97 21.70
C SER A 168 -5.05 21.90 22.30
N SER A 169 -4.34 21.40 23.30
CA SER A 169 -3.34 22.17 24.02
C SER A 169 -2.20 21.29 24.50
N LEU A 170 -0.99 21.86 24.51
CA LEU A 170 0.15 21.27 25.20
C LEU A 170 0.03 21.48 26.70
N THR A 171 0.53 20.53 27.48
CA THR A 171 0.68 20.67 28.93
C THR A 171 1.92 21.53 29.26
N GLN A 172 1.98 22.04 30.50
CA GLN A 172 3.19 22.68 31.02
C GLN A 172 4.25 21.63 31.35
N ASN A 173 5.52 21.95 31.06
CA ASN A 173 6.64 21.02 31.22
C ASN A 173 6.67 20.35 32.60
N GLY A 174 6.74 19.01 32.62
CA GLY A 174 7.11 18.22 33.80
C GLY A 174 6.06 18.09 34.91
N ALA A 175 4.93 18.79 34.86
CA ALA A 175 3.97 18.81 35.97
C ALA A 175 3.02 17.59 36.00
N ASP A 176 2.75 16.96 34.85
CA ASP A 176 1.66 15.99 34.70
C ASP A 176 2.13 14.53 34.50
N GLY A 177 3.34 14.19 34.95
CA GLY A 177 3.78 12.80 35.08
C GLY A 177 3.93 12.02 33.75
N GLY A 178 4.06 12.72 32.62
CA GLY A 178 4.24 12.11 31.29
C GLY A 178 3.14 12.40 30.28
N ILE A 179 2.21 13.32 30.56
CA ILE A 179 1.27 13.84 29.56
C ILE A 179 1.84 15.09 28.94
N ASP A 180 1.96 15.11 27.61
CA ASP A 180 2.53 16.22 26.84
C ASP A 180 1.44 17.06 26.14
N GLY A 181 0.27 16.48 25.87
CA GLY A 181 -0.84 17.16 25.20
C GLY A 181 -2.21 16.58 25.51
N ILE A 182 -3.24 17.39 25.25
CA ILE A 182 -4.65 17.05 25.44
C ILE A 182 -5.42 17.49 24.18
N ILE A 183 -6.27 16.60 23.66
CA ILE A 183 -7.18 16.88 22.54
C ILE A 183 -8.61 16.67 23.00
N ASN A 184 -9.49 17.62 22.68
CA ASN A 184 -10.94 17.44 22.83
C ASN A 184 -11.51 16.91 21.51
N GLU A 185 -12.00 15.67 21.53
CA GLU A 185 -12.62 15.03 20.36
C GLU A 185 -14.03 15.55 20.06
N ASP A 186 -14.62 16.28 21.00
CA ASP A 186 -15.92 16.91 20.86
C ASP A 186 -15.91 18.36 21.35
N LEU A 187 -16.89 19.14 20.90
CA LEU A 187 -17.00 20.57 21.20
C LEU A 187 -17.24 20.89 22.68
N PHE A 188 -17.80 19.95 23.45
CA PHE A 188 -18.19 20.17 24.84
C PHE A 188 -17.12 19.66 25.84
N GLY A 189 -16.12 18.91 25.36
CA GLY A 189 -15.01 18.40 26.14
C GLY A 189 -15.34 17.16 26.99
N PHE A 190 -16.37 16.38 26.62
CA PHE A 190 -16.72 15.13 27.30
C PHE A 190 -15.75 13.99 26.98
N SER A 191 -15.13 14.03 25.81
CA SER A 191 -14.21 13.03 25.29
C SER A 191 -12.86 13.68 25.03
N LYS A 192 -11.89 13.31 25.87
CA LYS A 192 -10.51 13.82 25.80
C LYS A 192 -9.55 12.69 25.47
N ILE A 193 -8.67 12.91 24.50
CA ILE A 193 -7.49 12.06 24.28
C ILE A 193 -6.29 12.75 24.93
N TYR A 194 -5.59 12.00 25.77
CA TYR A 194 -4.35 12.44 26.37
C TYR A 194 -3.18 11.86 25.58
N ILE A 195 -2.17 12.68 25.31
CA ILE A 195 -1.03 12.31 24.45
C ILE A 195 0.25 12.31 25.26
N GLN A 196 1.07 11.29 25.02
CA GLN A 196 2.49 11.31 25.32
C GLN A 196 3.30 11.18 24.03
N ALA A 197 4.25 12.08 23.81
CA ALA A 197 5.09 12.17 22.62
C ALA A 197 6.57 11.98 23.01
N LYS A 198 7.07 10.75 22.88
CA LYS A 198 8.45 10.39 23.26
C LYS A 198 9.40 10.45 22.07
N ARG A 199 10.17 11.54 21.99
CA ARG A 199 11.32 11.67 21.06
C ARG A 199 12.46 10.79 21.56
N TYR A 200 12.78 9.74 20.80
CA TYR A 200 13.74 8.70 21.21
C TYR A 200 14.56 8.26 19.99
N ASP A 201 15.89 8.33 20.12
CA ASP A 201 16.85 8.06 19.03
C ASP A 201 17.39 6.62 19.07
N LYS A 202 17.51 6.02 20.26
CA LYS A 202 18.16 4.72 20.45
C LYS A 202 17.31 3.75 21.26
N GLY A 203 17.22 2.51 20.78
CA GLY A 203 16.50 1.44 21.48
C GLY A 203 14.99 1.56 21.36
N LYS A 204 14.28 0.58 21.90
CA LYS A 204 12.81 0.47 21.80
C LYS A 204 12.13 1.03 23.05
N ILE A 205 10.90 1.47 22.90
CA ILE A 205 10.04 1.85 24.03
C ILE A 205 9.56 0.57 24.74
N GLY A 206 9.95 0.43 26.00
CA GLY A 206 9.59 -0.68 26.86
C GLY A 206 8.25 -0.51 27.58
N ARG A 207 7.86 -1.56 28.31
CA ARG A 207 6.63 -1.62 29.10
C ARG A 207 6.58 -0.57 30.21
N ASP A 208 7.72 -0.26 30.80
CA ASP A 208 7.89 0.73 31.88
C ASP A 208 7.37 2.12 31.48
N ALA A 209 7.67 2.55 30.24
CA ALA A 209 7.18 3.82 29.71
C ALA A 209 5.65 3.84 29.59
N LEU A 210 5.04 2.75 29.15
CA LEU A 210 3.58 2.67 29.07
C LEU A 210 2.91 2.53 30.43
N GLN A 211 3.56 1.87 31.39
CA GLN A 211 3.08 1.82 32.78
C GLN A 211 3.08 3.20 33.43
N ALA A 212 4.14 3.98 33.22
CA ALA A 212 4.20 5.36 33.69
C ALA A 212 3.08 6.20 33.05
N PHE A 213 2.84 6.05 31.75
CA PHE A 213 1.76 6.73 31.06
C PHE A 213 0.37 6.35 31.59
N ALA A 214 0.09 5.05 31.74
CA ALA A 214 -1.16 4.56 32.32
C ALA A 214 -1.37 5.09 33.75
N GLY A 215 -0.29 5.17 34.53
CA GLY A 215 -0.30 5.80 35.86
C GLY A 215 -0.70 7.28 35.79
N ALA A 216 -0.17 8.04 34.84
CA ALA A 216 -0.53 9.44 34.63
C ALA A 216 -1.99 9.60 34.21
N LEU A 217 -2.50 8.72 33.33
CA LEU A 217 -3.91 8.70 32.92
C LEU A 217 -4.86 8.41 34.06
N SER A 218 -4.44 7.64 35.08
CA SER A 218 -5.33 7.27 36.19
C SER A 218 -5.84 8.43 37.05
N ASN A 219 -5.15 9.57 37.00
CA ASN A 219 -5.54 10.80 37.68
C ASN A 219 -6.29 11.79 36.77
N LYS A 220 -6.67 11.39 35.55
CA LYS A 220 -7.31 12.24 34.55
C LYS A 220 -8.71 11.73 34.20
N PRO A 221 -9.65 12.63 33.82
CA PRO A 221 -11.01 12.24 33.45
C PRO A 221 -11.06 11.68 32.02
N THR A 222 -10.34 10.59 31.75
CA THR A 222 -10.35 9.91 30.45
C THR A 222 -10.07 8.42 30.60
N THR A 223 -10.45 7.66 29.58
CA THR A 223 -10.00 6.28 29.35
C THR A 223 -9.15 6.15 28.08
N LYS A 224 -8.90 7.25 27.35
CA LYS A 224 -8.23 7.26 26.04
C LYS A 224 -6.84 7.86 26.14
N GLY A 225 -5.84 7.08 25.78
CA GLY A 225 -4.44 7.50 25.70
C GLY A 225 -3.87 7.28 24.31
N LEU A 226 -3.02 8.20 23.86
CA LEU A 226 -2.26 8.06 22.64
C LEU A 226 -0.77 8.21 22.95
N PHE A 227 0.01 7.17 22.68
CA PHE A 227 1.45 7.18 22.88
C PHE A 227 2.15 7.20 21.52
N ILE A 228 2.86 8.29 21.23
CA ILE A 228 3.55 8.53 19.96
C ILE A 228 5.05 8.54 20.20
N THR A 229 5.83 7.88 19.35
CA THR A 229 7.30 7.91 19.44
C THR A 229 7.98 7.88 18.07
N THR A 230 9.19 8.45 18.01
CA THR A 230 10.12 8.33 16.88
C THR A 230 10.89 7.01 16.86
N SER A 231 10.61 6.09 17.80
CA SER A 231 11.19 4.74 17.85
C SER A 231 10.11 3.66 17.60
N THR A 232 10.40 2.41 17.98
CA THR A 232 9.49 1.26 17.94
C THR A 232 9.24 0.74 19.35
N PHE A 233 8.15 0.00 19.55
CA PHE A 233 7.81 -0.61 20.83
C PHE A 233 8.38 -2.02 20.95
N THR A 234 8.67 -2.46 22.18
CA THR A 234 8.95 -3.88 22.44
C THR A 234 7.66 -4.70 22.38
N LYS A 235 7.77 -6.03 22.28
CA LYS A 235 6.59 -6.91 22.26
C LYS A 235 5.80 -6.79 23.56
N GLU A 236 6.50 -6.71 24.68
CA GLU A 236 5.92 -6.59 26.02
C GLU A 236 5.19 -5.26 26.21
N ALA A 237 5.66 -4.18 25.57
CA ALA A 237 4.96 -2.90 25.57
C ALA A 237 3.66 -2.98 24.76
N ILE A 238 3.69 -3.60 23.58
CA ILE A 238 2.51 -3.79 22.73
C ILE A 238 1.47 -4.68 23.44
N GLU A 239 1.90 -5.77 24.07
CA GLU A 239 1.04 -6.65 24.86
C GLU A 239 0.41 -5.91 26.04
N PHE A 240 1.21 -5.14 26.79
CA PHE A 240 0.70 -4.33 27.90
C PHE A 240 -0.40 -3.35 27.47
N ALA A 241 -0.24 -2.67 26.33
CA ALA A 241 -1.23 -1.75 25.80
C ALA A 241 -2.54 -2.44 25.39
N LYS A 242 -2.48 -3.71 24.96
CA LYS A 242 -3.66 -4.50 24.57
C LYS A 242 -4.43 -5.06 25.77
N GLU A 243 -3.71 -5.46 26.82
CA GLU A 243 -4.29 -6.16 27.98
C GLU A 243 -4.87 -5.21 29.03
N HIS A 244 -4.51 -3.93 29.02
CA HIS A 244 -4.98 -2.96 30.01
C HIS A 244 -6.48 -2.64 29.83
N GLN A 245 -7.34 -3.28 30.64
CA GLN A 245 -8.79 -3.15 30.51
C GLN A 245 -9.35 -1.77 30.90
N ASN A 246 -8.62 -1.00 31.72
CA ASN A 246 -9.10 0.28 32.23
C ASN A 246 -8.85 1.47 31.27
N TYR A 247 -7.90 1.33 30.33
CA TYR A 247 -7.53 2.39 29.39
C TYR A 247 -7.31 1.83 27.99
N SER A 248 -7.84 2.50 26.98
CA SER A 248 -7.47 2.25 25.59
C SER A 248 -6.25 3.10 25.25
N ILE A 249 -5.06 2.47 25.23
CA ILE A 249 -3.81 3.12 24.85
C ILE A 249 -3.49 2.74 23.41
N VAL A 250 -3.57 3.71 22.50
CA VAL A 250 -3.17 3.54 21.10
C VAL A 250 -1.69 3.85 20.96
N LEU A 251 -0.96 2.97 20.30
CA LEU A 251 0.47 3.12 20.03
C LEU A 251 0.72 3.59 18.59
N ILE A 252 1.53 4.64 18.44
CA ILE A 252 2.04 5.13 17.16
C ILE A 252 3.57 5.13 17.22
N ASP A 253 4.18 4.18 16.50
CA ASP A 253 5.63 4.09 16.35
C ASP A 253 6.11 4.91 15.14
N LYS A 254 7.42 4.90 14.88
CA LYS A 254 8.02 5.66 13.78
C LYS A 254 7.44 5.33 12.40
N TYR A 255 7.06 4.07 12.16
CA TYR A 255 6.52 3.66 10.86
C TYR A 255 5.10 4.18 10.70
N ARG A 256 4.25 3.93 11.70
CA ARG A 256 2.87 4.43 11.67
C ARG A 256 2.81 5.96 11.72
N LEU A 257 3.69 6.61 12.46
CA LEU A 257 3.80 8.06 12.53
C LEU A 257 4.06 8.64 11.13
N THR A 258 5.09 8.14 10.45
CA THR A 258 5.48 8.67 9.14
C THR A 258 4.48 8.32 8.05
N ASP A 259 3.84 7.14 8.10
CA ASP A 259 2.67 6.82 7.24
C ASP A 259 1.53 7.82 7.40
N LEU A 260 1.19 8.18 8.64
CA LEU A 260 0.16 9.18 8.92
C LEU A 260 0.59 10.57 8.45
N MET A 261 1.85 10.95 8.65
CA MET A 261 2.38 12.23 8.17
C MET A 261 2.31 12.35 6.65
N LEU A 262 2.66 11.30 5.91
CA LEU A 262 2.49 11.30 4.45
C LEU A 262 1.01 11.36 4.06
N LYS A 263 0.17 10.51 4.67
CA LYS A 263 -1.26 10.41 4.33
C LYS A 263 -2.04 11.70 4.55
N TYR A 264 -1.71 12.43 5.62
CA TYR A 264 -2.39 13.68 5.98
C TYR A 264 -1.55 14.93 5.67
N GLU A 265 -0.48 14.76 4.88
CA GLU A 265 0.38 15.84 4.38
C GLU A 265 0.90 16.76 5.50
N VAL A 266 1.43 16.17 6.56
CA VAL A 266 1.97 16.89 7.73
C VAL A 266 3.48 16.90 7.69
N GLY A 267 4.07 18.09 7.58
CA GLY A 267 5.54 18.23 7.50
C GLY A 267 6.15 17.76 6.18
N VAL A 268 5.31 17.53 5.16
CA VAL A 268 5.70 17.14 3.81
C VAL A 268 4.90 17.92 2.77
N GLU A 269 5.38 17.93 1.53
CA GLU A 269 4.74 18.59 0.40
C GLU A 269 4.67 17.64 -0.81
N VAL A 270 3.59 17.72 -1.58
CA VAL A 270 3.46 16.94 -2.82
C VAL A 270 4.41 17.49 -3.87
N LYS A 271 5.48 16.74 -4.17
CA LYS A 271 6.50 17.13 -5.15
C LYS A 271 5.99 17.15 -6.60
N GLU A 272 5.14 16.20 -6.98
CA GLU A 272 4.62 16.06 -8.35
C GLU A 272 3.32 15.24 -8.38
N ILE A 273 2.42 15.53 -9.33
CA ILE A 273 1.22 14.73 -9.62
C ILE A 273 1.38 14.09 -11.00
N LYS A 274 1.41 12.76 -11.06
CA LYS A 274 1.50 12.00 -12.33
C LYS A 274 0.13 11.49 -12.76
N LYS A 275 -0.29 11.84 -13.98
CA LYS A 275 -1.53 11.32 -14.61
C LYS A 275 -1.22 10.10 -15.45
N ILE A 276 -1.94 9.00 -15.22
CA ILE A 276 -1.88 7.79 -16.03
C ILE A 276 -3.16 7.72 -16.86
N TYR A 277 -3.02 7.65 -18.18
CA TYR A 277 -4.15 7.57 -19.10
C TYR A 277 -4.41 6.12 -19.50
N LYS A 278 -5.69 5.81 -19.69
CA LYS A 278 -6.16 4.57 -20.29
C LYS A 278 -7.02 4.93 -21.49
N ILE A 279 -6.93 4.14 -22.55
CA ILE A 279 -7.81 4.30 -23.72
C ILE A 279 -9.27 4.20 -23.26
N ASP A 280 -10.05 5.20 -23.64
CA ASP A 280 -11.51 5.13 -23.63
C ASP A 280 -11.96 4.32 -24.84
N ALA A 281 -12.28 3.04 -24.64
CA ALA A 281 -12.68 2.17 -25.73
C ALA A 281 -14.01 2.62 -26.38
N ASP A 282 -14.89 3.29 -25.63
CA ASP A 282 -16.20 3.70 -26.13
C ASP A 282 -16.08 4.81 -27.18
N PHE A 283 -15.14 5.73 -26.96
CA PHE A 283 -14.87 6.84 -27.89
C PHE A 283 -14.45 6.36 -29.28
N PHE A 284 -13.64 5.30 -29.37
CA PHE A 284 -13.07 4.82 -30.64
C PHE A 284 -13.93 3.76 -31.36
N GLU A 285 -15.06 3.37 -30.78
CA GLU A 285 -16.00 2.41 -31.39
C GLU A 285 -17.22 3.09 -32.01
N GLN A 286 -17.40 4.40 -31.78
CA GLN A 286 -18.42 5.20 -32.45
C GLN A 286 -17.88 5.68 -33.81
N GLU A 287 -18.64 5.49 -34.89
CA GLU A 287 -18.39 6.20 -36.15
C GLU A 287 -18.66 7.69 -35.90
N ILE A 288 -17.60 8.51 -35.96
CA ILE A 288 -17.68 9.98 -35.87
C ILE A 288 -18.19 10.54 -37.20
#